data_AF-A0A2N1VSK9-F1
#
_entry.id   AF-A0A2N1VSK9-F1
#
_cell.length_a   1.000
_cell.length_b   1.000
_cell.length_c   1.000
_cell.angle_alpha   90.00
_cell.angle_beta   90.00
_cell.angle_gamma   90.00
#
_symmetry.space_group_name_H-M   'P 1'
#
loop_
_entity.id
_entity.type
_entity.pdbx_description
1 polymer ?
#
loop_
_entity_poly.entity_id
_entity_poly.type
_entity_poly.pdbx_seq_one_letter_code
_entity_poly.pdbx_strand_id
1 'polypeptide(L)'
;MKEQVEMQLLSSKLDDLKNVFKIGEKIIPGIQKLIDFMVEIVPLLNNINTSIHESYKKIPKASDQIIDVTSANEIATTEILDRVDEISIEIEFSQKAYVEFANRYAKIHNMIEQVKSVVGDNPTALGLLKEIDDLNSTQEYRAILETSISRIKSNLEKITITLQVQDITAQQLSAVNHLIGSVQKKLSSLILDLNESEVNVNKEFGVLVENHTPEILHFDPEASFTKTNNAQALVDELINNKRSQNNTDRLLYKNGK
;
A
#
# COMPACT_ATOMS: atom_id res chain seq x y z
N MET A 1 88.68 10.49 -49.09
CA MET A 1 88.02 9.27 -48.58
C MET A 1 87.41 9.45 -47.19
N LYS A 2 88.09 10.04 -46.19
CA LYS A 2 87.49 10.25 -44.84
C LYS A 2 86.24 11.16 -44.83
N GLU A 3 86.26 12.29 -45.54
CA GLU A 3 85.09 13.21 -45.60
C GLU A 3 83.86 12.61 -46.28
N GLN A 4 84.04 11.73 -47.28
CA GLN A 4 82.92 11.04 -47.94
C GLN A 4 82.23 10.03 -47.01
N VAL A 5 82.99 9.39 -46.11
CA VAL A 5 82.46 8.44 -45.12
C VAL A 5 81.70 9.19 -44.01
N GLU A 6 82.20 10.34 -43.56
CA GLU A 6 81.50 11.18 -42.58
C GLU A 6 80.19 11.76 -43.13
N MET A 7 80.18 12.18 -44.40
CA MET A 7 78.98 12.69 -45.06
C MET A 7 77.91 11.60 -45.26
N GLN A 8 78.32 10.36 -45.53
CA GLN A 8 77.41 9.20 -45.59
C GLN A 8 76.83 8.85 -44.21
N LEU A 9 77.64 8.91 -43.15
CA LEU A 9 77.18 8.68 -41.78
C LEU A 9 76.19 9.75 -41.32
N LEU A 10 76.44 11.02 -41.68
CA LEU A 10 75.53 12.13 -41.40
C LEU A 10 74.20 11.95 -42.16
N SER A 11 74.26 11.52 -43.42
CA SER A 11 73.07 11.22 -44.23
C SER A 11 72.24 10.08 -43.64
N SER A 12 72.87 9.01 -43.15
CA SER A 12 72.12 7.90 -42.53
C SER A 12 71.44 8.34 -41.24
N LYS A 13 72.11 9.13 -40.40
CA LYS A 13 71.50 9.69 -39.18
C LYS A 13 70.35 10.65 -39.47
N LEU A 14 70.44 11.42 -40.56
CA LEU A 14 69.34 12.27 -41.03
C LEU A 14 68.15 11.44 -41.53
N ASP A 15 68.40 10.31 -42.19
CA ASP A 15 67.35 9.40 -42.63
C ASP A 15 66.69 8.67 -41.45
N ASP A 16 67.46 8.31 -40.42
CA ASP A 16 66.92 7.76 -39.16
C ASP A 16 66.02 8.77 -38.45
N LEU A 17 66.45 10.04 -38.37
CA LEU A 17 65.64 11.12 -37.81
C LEU A 17 64.34 11.32 -38.61
N LYS A 18 64.41 11.31 -39.94
CA LYS A 18 63.26 11.39 -40.84
C LYS A 18 62.29 10.22 -40.65
N ASN A 19 62.81 9.02 -40.40
CA ASN A 19 61.98 7.85 -40.10
C ASN A 19 61.27 7.97 -38.75
N VAL A 20 61.92 8.54 -37.72
CA VAL A 20 61.27 8.88 -36.43
C VAL A 20 60.14 9.89 -36.64
N PHE A 21 60.35 10.93 -37.46
CA PHE A 21 59.29 11.89 -37.79
C PHE A 21 58.12 11.25 -38.55
N LYS A 22 58.37 10.33 -39.50
CA LYS A 22 57.30 9.56 -40.18
C LYS A 22 56.50 8.65 -39.23
N ILE A 23 57.17 8.10 -38.21
CA ILE A 23 56.51 7.32 -37.16
C ILE A 23 55.64 8.24 -36.30
N GLY A 24 56.16 9.42 -35.90
CA GLY A 24 55.40 10.44 -35.20
C GLY A 24 54.16 10.90 -35.99
N GLU A 25 54.30 11.12 -37.29
CA GLU A 25 53.20 11.50 -38.20
C GLU A 25 52.10 10.43 -38.28
N LYS A 26 52.45 9.15 -38.09
CA LYS A 26 51.48 8.05 -37.97
C LYS A 26 50.86 7.90 -36.59
N ILE A 27 51.58 8.24 -35.52
CA ILE A 27 51.12 8.09 -34.12
C ILE A 27 50.24 9.27 -33.68
N ILE A 28 50.56 10.50 -34.11
CA ILE A 28 49.83 11.73 -33.75
C ILE A 28 48.31 11.60 -34.01
N PRO A 29 47.83 11.11 -35.16
CA PRO A 29 46.40 10.91 -35.40
C PRO A 29 45.74 9.92 -34.42
N GLY A 30 46.48 8.92 -33.94
CA GLY A 30 46.00 7.97 -32.94
C GLY A 30 45.85 8.60 -31.56
N ILE A 31 46.84 9.41 -31.15
CA ILE A 31 46.78 10.19 -29.90
C ILE A 31 45.64 11.21 -29.97
N GLN A 32 45.48 11.89 -31.11
CA GLN A 32 44.39 12.86 -31.30
C GLN A 32 43.01 12.21 -31.13
N LYS A 33 42.78 11.04 -31.74
CA LYS A 33 41.54 10.28 -31.53
C LYS A 33 41.31 9.87 -30.07
N LEU A 34 42.38 9.58 -29.33
CA LEU A 34 42.28 9.23 -27.91
C LEU A 34 41.93 10.47 -27.05
N ILE A 35 42.50 11.63 -27.38
CA ILE A 35 42.16 12.92 -26.76
C ILE A 35 40.70 13.27 -27.07
N ASP A 36 40.29 13.20 -28.34
CA ASP A 36 38.92 13.48 -28.77
C ASP A 36 37.92 12.55 -28.04
N PHE A 37 38.25 11.27 -27.91
CA PHE A 37 37.47 10.30 -27.12
C PHE A 37 37.40 10.66 -25.63
N MET A 38 38.51 11.05 -25.01
CA MET A 38 38.50 11.49 -23.60
C MET A 38 37.68 12.77 -23.40
N VAL A 39 37.74 13.70 -24.35
CA VAL A 39 36.93 14.93 -24.35
C VAL A 39 35.44 14.62 -24.43
N GLU A 40 35.03 13.53 -25.07
CA GLU A 40 33.63 13.09 -25.13
C GLU A 40 33.19 12.25 -23.90
N ILE A 41 34.05 11.36 -23.40
CA ILE A 41 33.70 10.42 -22.32
C ILE A 41 33.71 11.07 -20.94
N VAL A 42 34.65 11.97 -20.65
CA VAL A 42 34.74 12.63 -19.34
C VAL A 42 33.44 13.39 -18.99
N PRO A 43 32.86 14.22 -19.89
CA PRO A 43 31.57 14.84 -19.64
C PRO A 43 30.43 13.82 -19.44
N LEU A 44 30.43 12.72 -20.19
CA LEU A 44 29.41 11.68 -20.06
C LEU A 44 29.46 11.02 -18.68
N LEU A 45 30.65 10.67 -18.20
CA LEU A 45 30.85 10.12 -16.85
C LEU A 45 30.42 11.13 -15.76
N ASN A 46 30.72 12.42 -15.96
CA ASN A 46 30.34 13.46 -15.00
C ASN A 46 28.81 13.66 -14.94
N ASN A 47 28.12 13.57 -16.09
CA ASN A 47 26.66 13.59 -16.16
C ASN A 47 26.02 12.37 -15.49
N ILE A 48 26.60 11.18 -15.69
CA ILE A 48 26.16 9.95 -15.04
C ILE A 48 26.33 10.06 -13.52
N ASN A 49 27.49 10.49 -13.04
CA ASN A 49 27.77 10.68 -11.62
C ASN A 49 26.78 11.67 -10.98
N THR A 50 26.54 12.81 -11.64
CA THR A 50 25.57 13.81 -11.18
C THR A 50 24.16 13.23 -11.12
N SER A 51 23.73 12.50 -12.17
CA SER A 51 22.40 11.88 -12.23
C SER A 51 22.21 10.83 -11.13
N ILE A 52 23.22 9.98 -10.90
CA ILE A 52 23.20 8.95 -9.83
C ILE A 52 23.17 9.62 -8.46
N HIS A 53 23.95 10.66 -8.24
CA HIS A 53 23.97 11.42 -6.97
C HIS A 53 22.64 12.13 -6.68
N GLU A 54 22.01 12.69 -7.71
CA GLU A 54 20.67 13.26 -7.58
C GLU A 54 19.62 12.21 -7.24
N SER A 55 19.63 11.06 -7.93
CA SER A 55 18.74 9.94 -7.65
C SER A 55 18.94 9.41 -6.23
N TYR A 56 20.20 9.25 -5.79
CA TYR A 56 20.55 8.85 -4.42
C TYR A 56 19.93 9.77 -3.36
N LYS A 57 19.84 11.07 -3.62
CA LYS A 57 19.23 12.04 -2.68
C LYS A 57 17.71 12.06 -2.70
N LYS A 58 17.09 11.84 -3.87
CA LYS A 58 15.63 11.97 -4.06
C LYS A 58 14.87 10.68 -3.69
N ILE A 59 15.47 9.53 -3.97
CA ILE A 59 14.86 8.21 -3.76
C ILE A 59 14.50 7.95 -2.28
N PRO A 60 15.37 8.21 -1.28
CA PRO A 60 15.04 8.04 0.13
C PRO A 60 13.86 8.90 0.58
N LYS A 61 13.80 10.16 0.12
CA LYS A 61 12.69 11.05 0.46
C LYS A 61 11.35 10.54 -0.07
N ALA A 62 11.35 9.96 -1.28
CA ALA A 62 10.15 9.34 -1.83
C ALA A 62 9.75 8.08 -1.04
N SER A 63 10.74 7.29 -0.60
CA SER A 63 10.55 6.13 0.28
C SER A 63 9.93 6.51 1.63
N ASP A 64 10.43 7.55 2.28
CA ASP A 64 9.88 8.05 3.54
C ASP A 64 8.46 8.58 3.35
N GLN A 65 8.21 9.36 2.29
CA GLN A 65 6.86 9.86 1.96
C GLN A 65 5.86 8.72 1.71
N ILE A 66 6.32 7.64 1.09
CA ILE A 66 5.53 6.44 0.84
C ILE A 66 5.13 5.78 2.18
N ILE A 67 6.06 5.66 3.14
CA ILE A 67 5.76 5.17 4.51
C ILE A 67 4.73 6.07 5.20
N ASP A 68 4.97 7.39 5.19
CA ASP A 68 4.11 8.36 5.87
C ASP A 68 2.68 8.31 5.34
N VAL A 69 2.51 8.28 4.01
CA VAL A 69 1.19 8.19 3.37
C VAL A 69 0.51 6.86 3.70
N THR A 70 1.26 5.74 3.75
CA THR A 70 0.68 4.44 4.12
C THR A 70 0.23 4.40 5.57
N SER A 71 1.04 4.92 6.50
CA SER A 71 0.65 5.04 7.91
C SER A 71 -0.57 5.93 8.10
N ALA A 72 -0.59 7.11 7.47
CA ALA A 72 -1.74 8.01 7.52
C ALA A 72 -3.02 7.36 6.95
N ASN A 73 -2.87 6.56 5.88
CA ASN A 73 -3.98 5.84 5.29
C ASN A 73 -4.49 4.70 6.19
N GLU A 74 -3.61 3.96 6.88
CA GLU A 74 -3.98 2.95 7.88
C GLU A 74 -4.79 3.58 9.04
N ILE A 75 -4.32 4.72 9.56
CA ILE A 75 -5.01 5.46 10.63
C ILE A 75 -6.40 5.92 10.15
N ALA A 76 -6.48 6.56 8.98
CA ALA A 76 -7.74 7.03 8.43
C ALA A 76 -8.74 5.88 8.18
N THR A 77 -8.25 4.74 7.72
CA THR A 77 -9.07 3.54 7.53
C THR A 77 -9.61 2.99 8.84
N THR A 78 -8.77 2.93 9.87
CA THR A 78 -9.20 2.53 11.21
C THR A 78 -10.29 3.46 11.73
N GLU A 79 -10.11 4.78 11.57
CA GLU A 79 -11.13 5.75 11.96
C GLU A 79 -12.44 5.58 11.19
N ILE A 80 -12.38 5.28 9.88
CA ILE A 80 -13.59 4.98 9.09
C ILE A 80 -14.29 3.72 9.61
N LEU A 81 -13.54 2.67 9.96
CA LEU A 81 -14.11 1.44 10.51
C LEU A 81 -14.77 1.67 11.87
N ASP A 82 -14.15 2.46 12.75
CA ASP A 82 -14.76 2.83 14.03
C ASP A 82 -16.10 3.58 13.83
N ARG A 83 -16.15 4.49 12.84
CA ARG A 83 -17.40 5.19 12.48
C ARG A 83 -18.44 4.25 11.89
N VAL A 84 -18.04 3.27 11.09
CA VAL A 84 -18.94 2.26 10.55
C VAL A 84 -19.57 1.43 11.68
N ASP A 85 -18.79 1.09 12.70
CA ASP A 85 -19.27 0.37 13.88
C ASP A 85 -20.24 1.22 14.71
N GLU A 86 -19.92 2.49 14.95
CA GLU A 86 -20.79 3.45 15.63
C GLU A 86 -22.15 3.59 14.92
N ILE A 87 -22.14 3.80 13.60
CA ILE A 87 -23.37 3.89 12.79
C ILE A 87 -24.14 2.56 12.84
N SER A 88 -23.44 1.42 12.81
CA SER A 88 -24.09 0.10 12.88
C SER A 88 -24.85 -0.09 14.20
N ILE A 89 -24.28 0.38 15.31
CA ILE A 89 -24.92 0.37 16.63
C ILE A 89 -26.15 1.29 16.63
N GLU A 90 -26.04 2.52 16.11
CA GLU A 90 -27.16 3.45 16.00
C GLU A 90 -28.32 2.92 15.16
N ILE A 91 -28.01 2.22 14.07
CA ILE A 91 -29.00 1.54 13.23
C ILE A 91 -29.71 0.44 14.01
N GLU A 92 -28.98 -0.36 14.79
CA GLU A 92 -29.59 -1.40 15.62
C GLU A 92 -30.55 -0.81 16.66
N PHE A 93 -30.15 0.28 17.33
CA PHE A 93 -31.03 1.00 18.24
C PHE A 93 -32.27 1.56 17.53
N SER A 94 -32.09 2.18 16.37
CA SER A 94 -33.19 2.72 15.56
C SER A 94 -34.16 1.62 15.12
N GLN A 95 -33.65 0.45 14.74
CA GLN A 95 -34.45 -0.70 14.35
C GLN A 95 -35.25 -1.27 15.54
N LYS A 96 -34.63 -1.36 16.72
CA LYS A 96 -35.34 -1.77 17.96
C LYS A 96 -36.46 -0.80 18.31
N ALA A 97 -36.18 0.50 18.34
CA ALA A 97 -37.17 1.53 18.59
C ALA A 97 -38.33 1.48 17.58
N TYR A 98 -38.01 1.24 16.31
CA TYR A 98 -38.99 1.07 15.26
C TYR A 98 -39.91 -0.14 15.47
N VAL A 99 -39.34 -1.30 15.83
CA VAL A 99 -40.11 -2.51 16.13
C VAL A 99 -41.03 -2.29 17.33
N GLU A 100 -40.56 -1.62 18.39
CA GLU A 100 -41.41 -1.28 19.53
C GLU A 100 -42.54 -0.33 19.16
N PHE A 101 -42.26 0.69 18.34
CA PHE A 101 -43.28 1.59 17.81
C PHE A 101 -44.34 0.84 17.00
N ALA A 102 -43.93 -0.03 16.07
CA ALA A 102 -44.83 -0.84 15.26
C ALA A 102 -45.71 -1.77 16.13
N ASN A 103 -45.15 -2.34 17.19
CA ASN A 103 -45.90 -3.17 18.13
C ASN A 103 -46.94 -2.37 18.94
N ARG A 104 -46.60 -1.15 19.38
CA ARG A 104 -47.56 -0.26 20.06
C ARG A 104 -48.68 0.15 19.11
N TYR A 105 -48.33 0.45 17.87
CA TYR A 105 -49.29 0.78 16.84
C TYR A 105 -50.28 -0.36 16.58
N ALA A 106 -49.80 -1.60 16.44
CA ALA A 106 -50.66 -2.78 16.27
C ALA A 106 -51.62 -2.98 17.46
N LYS A 107 -51.19 -2.67 18.69
CA LYS A 107 -52.06 -2.69 19.88
C LYS A 107 -53.15 -1.61 19.81
N ILE A 108 -52.82 -0.39 19.38
CA ILE A 108 -53.80 0.69 19.21
C ILE A 108 -54.85 0.29 18.17
N HIS A 109 -54.44 -0.27 17.03
CA HIS A 109 -55.36 -0.76 16.00
C HIS A 109 -56.30 -1.85 16.55
N ASN A 110 -55.78 -2.82 17.31
CA ASN A 110 -56.63 -3.82 17.98
C ASN A 110 -57.62 -3.20 18.99
N MET A 111 -57.22 -2.17 19.73
CA MET A 111 -58.11 -1.44 20.64
C MET A 111 -59.18 -0.66 19.87
N ILE A 112 -58.85 -0.06 18.72
CA ILE A 112 -59.81 0.60 17.83
C ILE A 112 -60.85 -0.41 17.32
N GLU A 113 -60.44 -1.60 16.91
CA GLU A 113 -61.36 -2.68 16.49
C GLU A 113 -62.28 -3.14 17.65
N GLN A 114 -61.74 -3.26 18.87
CA GLN A 114 -62.56 -3.54 20.05
C GLN A 114 -63.57 -2.42 20.32
N VAL A 115 -63.17 -1.16 20.20
CA VAL A 115 -64.08 -0.01 20.37
C VAL A 115 -65.15 0.02 19.28
N LYS A 116 -64.82 -0.29 18.02
CA LYS A 116 -65.82 -0.45 16.93
C LYS A 116 -66.89 -1.48 17.32
N SER A 117 -66.51 -2.60 17.95
CA SER A 117 -67.46 -3.64 18.38
C SER A 117 -68.38 -3.21 19.54
N VAL A 118 -67.94 -2.30 20.41
CA VAL A 118 -68.69 -1.83 21.58
C VAL A 118 -69.63 -0.67 21.25
N VAL A 119 -69.26 0.16 20.27
CA VAL A 119 -69.96 1.40 19.94
C VAL A 119 -71.21 1.19 19.06
N GLY A 120 -71.37 0.02 18.44
CA GLY A 120 -72.55 -0.32 17.62
C GLY A 120 -72.71 0.61 16.41
N ASP A 121 -73.96 0.87 15.98
CA ASP A 121 -74.30 1.68 14.79
C ASP A 121 -74.28 3.21 15.03
N ASN A 122 -73.46 3.73 15.95
CA ASN A 122 -73.32 5.18 16.11
C ASN A 122 -72.55 5.77 14.90
N PRO A 123 -73.21 6.54 14.00
CA PRO A 123 -72.60 6.97 12.74
C PRO A 123 -71.43 7.94 12.96
N THR A 124 -71.51 8.77 14.00
CA THR A 124 -70.49 9.78 14.32
C THR A 124 -69.23 9.13 14.86
N ALA A 125 -69.38 8.10 15.69
CA ALA A 125 -68.25 7.39 16.27
C ALA A 125 -67.57 6.45 15.27
N LEU A 126 -68.33 5.81 14.38
CA LEU A 126 -67.77 5.06 13.23
C LEU A 126 -66.98 5.96 12.27
N GLY A 127 -67.46 7.19 12.03
CA GLY A 127 -66.73 8.18 11.23
C GLY A 127 -65.38 8.57 11.84
N LEU A 128 -65.36 8.89 13.15
CA LEU A 128 -64.13 9.24 13.87
C LEU A 128 -63.15 8.07 13.96
N LEU A 129 -63.64 6.85 14.18
CA LEU A 129 -62.79 5.64 14.23
C LEU A 129 -62.14 5.35 12.87
N LYS A 130 -62.85 5.60 11.77
CA LYS A 130 -62.32 5.44 10.41
C LYS A 130 -61.26 6.51 10.09
N GLU A 131 -61.50 7.76 10.47
CA GLU A 131 -60.53 8.84 10.30
C GLU A 131 -59.25 8.59 11.11
N ILE A 132 -59.37 8.07 12.35
CA ILE A 132 -58.22 7.67 13.16
C ILE A 132 -57.45 6.53 12.52
N ASP A 133 -58.11 5.56 11.89
CA ASP A 133 -57.48 4.41 11.24
C ASP A 133 -56.73 4.84 9.96
N ASP A 134 -57.35 5.69 9.13
CA ASP A 134 -56.75 6.24 7.92
C ASP A 134 -55.55 7.15 8.22
N LEU A 135 -55.66 8.04 9.22
CA LEU A 135 -54.55 8.90 9.68
C LEU A 135 -53.38 8.10 10.25
N ASN A 136 -53.67 6.92 10.78
CA ASN A 136 -52.69 6.04 11.37
C ASN A 136 -52.04 5.12 10.32
N SER A 137 -52.58 4.98 9.10
CA SER A 137 -52.06 4.05 8.09
C SER A 137 -50.58 4.34 7.77
N THR A 138 -49.69 3.56 8.39
CA THR A 138 -48.24 3.75 8.36
C THR A 138 -47.51 2.60 7.66
N GLN A 139 -48.26 1.69 7.03
CA GLN A 139 -47.74 0.50 6.36
C GLN A 139 -46.76 0.85 5.21
N GLU A 140 -47.00 1.94 4.49
CA GLU A 140 -46.12 2.40 3.40
C GLU A 140 -44.82 3.00 3.95
N TYR A 141 -44.91 3.87 4.95
CA TYR A 141 -43.76 4.44 5.66
C TYR A 141 -42.90 3.36 6.34
N ARG A 142 -43.56 2.29 6.83
CA ARG A 142 -42.89 1.10 7.36
C ARG A 142 -41.99 0.42 6.35
N ALA A 143 -42.53 0.11 5.17
CA ALA A 143 -41.77 -0.56 4.12
C ALA A 143 -40.57 0.29 3.66
N ILE A 144 -40.76 1.61 3.57
CA ILE A 144 -39.68 2.56 3.22
C ILE A 144 -38.58 2.56 4.28
N LEU A 145 -38.95 2.63 5.57
CA LEU A 145 -37.99 2.62 6.68
C LEU A 145 -37.20 1.30 6.77
N GLU A 146 -37.88 0.15 6.69
CA GLU A 146 -37.24 -1.17 6.72
C GLU A 146 -36.28 -1.33 5.54
N THR A 147 -36.69 -0.91 4.34
CA THR A 147 -35.83 -0.94 3.14
C THR A 147 -34.62 -0.02 3.28
N SER A 148 -34.82 1.19 3.85
CA SER A 148 -33.75 2.18 3.99
C SER A 148 -32.70 1.71 5.01
N ILE A 149 -33.13 1.22 6.18
CA ILE A 149 -32.25 0.64 7.19
C ILE A 149 -31.46 -0.54 6.62
N SER A 150 -32.14 -1.45 5.90
CA SER A 150 -31.47 -2.59 5.26
C SER A 150 -30.43 -2.16 4.22
N ARG A 151 -30.73 -1.12 3.43
CA ARG A 151 -29.78 -0.59 2.44
C ARG A 151 -28.57 0.05 3.11
N ILE A 152 -28.78 0.81 4.19
CA ILE A 152 -27.67 1.43 4.93
C ILE A 152 -26.77 0.33 5.50
N LYS A 153 -27.33 -0.68 6.17
CA LYS A 153 -26.56 -1.81 6.69
C LYS A 153 -25.73 -2.52 5.62
N SER A 154 -26.33 -2.84 4.47
CA SER A 154 -25.62 -3.48 3.36
C SER A 154 -24.49 -2.59 2.80
N ASN A 155 -24.68 -1.26 2.79
CA ASN A 155 -23.63 -0.34 2.35
C ASN A 155 -22.47 -0.29 3.36
N LEU A 156 -22.76 -0.31 4.66
CA LEU A 156 -21.73 -0.38 5.70
C LEU A 156 -20.90 -1.66 5.58
N GLU A 157 -21.55 -2.82 5.39
CA GLU A 157 -20.86 -4.10 5.16
C GLU A 157 -19.93 -4.03 3.92
N LYS A 158 -20.37 -3.39 2.83
CA LYS A 158 -19.53 -3.20 1.63
C LYS A 158 -18.35 -2.28 1.89
N ILE A 159 -18.53 -1.21 2.66
CA ILE A 159 -17.44 -0.29 3.02
C ILE A 159 -16.40 -1.07 3.84
N THR A 160 -16.81 -1.83 4.85
CA THR A 160 -15.91 -2.67 5.65
C THR A 160 -15.11 -3.63 4.78
N ILE A 161 -15.75 -4.37 3.88
CA ILE A 161 -15.07 -5.32 2.98
C ILE A 161 -14.10 -4.60 2.02
N THR A 162 -14.47 -3.42 1.52
CA THR A 162 -13.63 -2.66 0.57
C THR A 162 -12.36 -2.15 1.25
N LEU A 163 -12.48 -1.67 2.49
CA LEU A 163 -11.34 -1.15 3.25
C LEU A 163 -10.36 -2.27 3.66
N GLN A 164 -10.83 -3.51 3.86
CA GLN A 164 -9.96 -4.66 4.16
C GLN A 164 -8.92 -4.97 3.06
N VAL A 165 -9.13 -4.53 1.82
CA VAL A 165 -8.14 -4.73 0.74
C VAL A 165 -6.90 -3.84 0.93
N GLN A 166 -6.95 -2.82 1.80
CA GLN A 166 -5.83 -1.92 2.03
C GLN A 166 -4.62 -2.59 2.71
N ASP A 167 -4.81 -3.65 3.48
CA ASP A 167 -3.71 -4.42 4.09
C ASP A 167 -2.75 -4.95 3.01
N ILE A 168 -3.30 -5.41 1.88
CA ILE A 168 -2.50 -5.87 0.73
C ILE A 168 -1.77 -4.69 0.10
N THR A 169 -2.41 -3.52 -0.02
CA THR A 169 -1.76 -2.33 -0.58
C THR A 169 -0.61 -1.84 0.30
N ALA A 170 -0.77 -1.88 1.63
CA ALA A 170 0.30 -1.55 2.58
C ALA A 170 1.47 -2.53 2.47
N GLN A 171 1.19 -3.84 2.35
CA GLN A 171 2.23 -4.86 2.14
C GLN A 171 2.99 -4.66 0.83
N GLN A 172 2.29 -4.44 -0.29
CA GLN A 172 2.90 -4.21 -1.60
C GLN A 172 3.79 -2.96 -1.59
N LEU A 173 3.32 -1.91 -0.91
CA LEU A 173 4.02 -0.65 -0.83
C LEU A 173 5.24 -0.73 0.11
N SER A 174 5.16 -1.51 1.19
CA SER A 174 6.32 -1.90 2.01
C SER A 174 7.37 -2.68 1.21
N ALA A 175 6.95 -3.63 0.36
CA ALA A 175 7.84 -4.37 -0.52
C ALA A 175 8.56 -3.44 -1.52
N VAL A 176 7.82 -2.51 -2.13
CA VAL A 176 8.39 -1.46 -2.99
C VAL A 176 9.41 -0.61 -2.23
N ASN A 177 9.11 -0.28 -0.97
CA ASN A 177 10.00 0.49 -0.13
C ASN A 177 11.33 -0.24 0.15
N HIS A 178 11.26 -1.54 0.41
CA HIS A 178 12.44 -2.39 0.54
C HIS A 178 13.29 -2.46 -0.74
N LEU A 179 12.63 -2.58 -1.90
CA LEU A 179 13.31 -2.55 -3.20
C LEU A 179 14.00 -1.20 -3.43
N ILE A 180 13.34 -0.11 -3.09
CA ILE A 180 13.91 1.25 -3.15
C ILE A 180 15.17 1.34 -2.28
N GLY A 181 15.13 0.85 -1.04
CA GLY A 181 16.31 0.81 -0.16
C GLY A 181 17.45 -0.03 -0.74
N SER A 182 17.16 -1.16 -1.40
CA SER A 182 18.17 -1.97 -2.08
C SER A 182 18.80 -1.25 -3.27
N VAL A 183 18.00 -0.54 -4.08
CA VAL A 183 18.49 0.27 -5.20
C VAL A 183 19.38 1.40 -4.67
N GLN A 184 18.96 2.07 -3.59
CA GLN A 184 19.75 3.13 -2.95
C GLN A 184 21.11 2.60 -2.49
N LYS A 185 21.17 1.48 -1.75
CA LYS A 185 22.44 0.86 -1.33
C LYS A 185 23.36 0.54 -2.51
N LYS A 186 22.79 0.03 -3.61
CA LYS A 186 23.54 -0.27 -4.84
C LYS A 186 24.12 1.00 -5.47
N LEU A 187 23.33 2.07 -5.57
CA LEU A 187 23.77 3.37 -6.10
C LEU A 187 24.84 4.01 -5.20
N SER A 188 24.71 3.91 -3.87
CA SER A 188 25.74 4.37 -2.93
C SER A 188 27.07 3.67 -3.13
N SER A 189 27.04 2.34 -3.24
CA SER A 189 28.24 1.56 -3.55
C SER A 189 28.86 2.04 -4.85
N LEU A 190 28.06 2.25 -5.90
CA LEU A 190 28.56 2.70 -7.19
C LEU A 190 29.23 4.07 -7.13
N ILE A 191 28.68 5.01 -6.37
CA ILE A 191 29.28 6.34 -6.15
C ILE A 191 30.60 6.21 -5.39
N LEU A 192 30.64 5.37 -4.34
CA LEU A 192 31.86 5.13 -3.56
C LEU A 192 32.95 4.51 -4.43
N ASP A 193 32.62 3.49 -5.22
CA ASP A 193 33.54 2.80 -6.13
C ASP A 193 34.10 3.75 -7.22
N LEU A 194 33.26 4.65 -7.74
CA LEU A 194 33.68 5.66 -8.73
C LEU A 194 34.57 6.75 -8.12
N ASN A 195 34.29 7.18 -6.89
CA ASN A 195 35.11 8.17 -6.19
C ASN A 195 36.45 7.58 -5.71
N GLU A 196 36.49 6.31 -5.30
CA GLU A 196 37.75 5.62 -4.97
C GLU A 196 38.64 5.40 -6.21
N SER A 197 38.04 5.37 -7.41
CA SER A 197 38.76 5.28 -8.69
C SER A 197 39.42 6.60 -9.11
N GLU A 198 39.02 7.74 -8.55
CA GLU A 198 39.73 9.02 -8.68
C GLU A 198 40.83 9.15 -7.62
N VAL A 199 41.96 8.48 -7.89
CA VAL A 199 43.27 8.68 -7.23
C VAL A 199 43.30 8.39 -5.72
N ASN A 200 43.65 7.15 -5.38
CA ASN A 200 44.18 6.83 -4.05
C ASN A 200 45.62 6.27 -4.14
N VAL A 201 46.54 7.12 -4.59
CA VAL A 201 47.93 7.03 -4.14
C VAL A 201 48.00 7.85 -2.86
N ASN A 202 47.98 7.15 -1.73
CA ASN A 202 48.02 7.65 -0.34
C ASN A 202 46.67 8.03 0.29
N LYS A 203 46.08 7.09 1.03
CA LYS A 203 45.95 7.20 2.50
C LYS A 203 45.34 5.93 3.11
N GLU A 204 46.09 5.32 4.02
CA GLU A 204 45.55 4.65 5.20
C GLU A 204 44.66 5.65 5.96
N PHE A 205 43.39 5.33 6.20
CA PHE A 205 42.73 5.38 7.51
C PHE A 205 41.23 5.05 7.35
N GLY A 206 40.77 4.06 8.12
CA GLY A 206 39.37 3.63 8.12
C GLY A 206 38.40 4.59 8.80
N VAL A 207 37.11 4.36 8.58
CA VAL A 207 36.02 4.37 9.59
C VAL A 207 34.88 3.51 9.01
N LEU A 208 34.58 2.41 9.69
CA LEU A 208 33.36 1.61 9.46
C LEU A 208 32.17 2.40 10.03
N VAL A 209 31.27 2.87 9.18
CA VAL A 209 29.99 3.44 9.63
C VAL A 209 28.99 2.29 9.75
N GLU A 210 28.77 1.86 10.98
CA GLU A 210 27.62 1.02 11.38
C GLU A 210 26.32 1.79 11.12
N ASN A 211 25.64 1.44 10.02
CA ASN A 211 24.24 1.82 9.84
C ASN A 211 23.37 0.71 10.42
N HIS A 212 22.77 1.01 11.57
CA HIS A 212 21.75 0.18 12.22
C HIS A 212 20.59 -0.07 11.25
N THR A 213 20.43 -1.31 10.82
CA THR A 213 19.17 -1.79 10.22
C THR A 213 18.20 -2.08 11.36
N PRO A 214 17.00 -1.47 11.39
CA PRO A 214 15.94 -1.93 12.27
C PRO A 214 15.53 -3.34 11.82
N GLU A 215 15.54 -4.29 12.74
CA GLU A 215 14.92 -5.61 12.56
C GLU A 215 13.44 -5.41 12.20
N ILE A 216 13.00 -5.87 11.02
CA ILE A 216 11.58 -5.93 10.68
C ILE A 216 11.22 -7.35 10.21
N LEU A 217 10.62 -8.06 11.17
CA LEU A 217 9.57 -9.07 11.11
C LEU A 217 9.28 -9.74 9.74
N HIS A 218 9.49 -11.05 9.71
CA HIS A 218 8.96 -12.09 8.80
C HIS A 218 8.11 -11.59 7.60
N PHE A 219 8.77 -11.46 6.46
CA PHE A 219 8.20 -11.12 5.15
C PHE A 219 8.03 -12.41 4.31
N ASP A 220 6.82 -12.64 3.76
CA ASP A 220 6.57 -13.66 2.74
C ASP A 220 6.38 -12.97 1.36
N PRO A 221 7.34 -13.10 0.44
CA PRO A 221 7.29 -12.49 -0.90
C PRO A 221 6.22 -13.09 -1.82
N GLU A 222 5.60 -14.22 -1.46
CA GLU A 222 4.62 -14.92 -2.29
C GLU A 222 3.17 -14.74 -1.80
N ALA A 223 2.91 -13.75 -0.93
CA ALA A 223 1.57 -13.43 -0.47
C ALA A 223 0.67 -12.98 -1.63
N SER A 224 -0.11 -13.93 -2.15
CA SER A 224 -1.04 -13.78 -3.27
C SER A 224 -2.48 -13.83 -2.78
N PHE A 225 -3.31 -12.86 -3.20
CA PHE A 225 -4.75 -12.88 -2.93
C PHE A 225 -5.41 -13.98 -3.76
N THR A 226 -5.51 -15.17 -3.17
CA THR A 226 -6.41 -16.21 -3.67
C THR A 226 -7.81 -15.92 -3.13
N LYS A 227 -8.71 -15.50 -4.03
CA LYS A 227 -10.15 -15.36 -3.76
C LYS A 227 -10.80 -16.73 -3.61
N THR A 228 -10.24 -17.58 -2.76
CA THR A 228 -10.72 -18.93 -2.51
C THR A 228 -11.33 -18.91 -1.13
N ASN A 229 -12.60 -19.31 -1.04
CA ASN A 229 -13.41 -19.43 0.18
C ASN A 229 -12.81 -20.35 1.26
N ASN A 230 -11.55 -20.79 1.14
CA ASN A 230 -10.86 -21.67 2.07
C ASN A 230 -10.52 -20.98 3.39
N ALA A 231 -10.21 -19.68 3.39
CA ALA A 231 -10.01 -18.94 4.64
C ALA A 231 -11.32 -18.82 5.43
N GLN A 232 -12.43 -18.57 4.74
CA GLN A 232 -13.77 -18.55 5.34
C GLN A 232 -14.18 -19.96 5.82
N ALA A 233 -13.90 -21.01 5.02
CA ALA A 233 -14.19 -22.39 5.39
C ALA A 233 -13.37 -22.89 6.59
N LEU A 234 -12.09 -22.49 6.70
CA LEU A 234 -11.24 -22.81 7.87
C LEU A 234 -11.69 -22.05 9.12
N VAL A 235 -12.11 -20.80 8.98
CA VAL A 235 -12.69 -20.02 10.09
C VAL A 235 -14.03 -20.62 10.51
N ASP A 236 -14.89 -21.01 9.57
CA ASP A 236 -16.16 -21.67 9.83
C ASP A 236 -15.96 -23.07 10.44
N GLU A 237 -14.91 -23.80 10.05
CA GLU A 237 -14.52 -25.09 10.63
C GLU A 237 -13.97 -24.92 12.06
N LEU A 238 -13.15 -23.89 12.32
CA LEU A 238 -12.65 -23.55 13.66
C LEU A 238 -13.78 -23.08 14.59
N ILE A 239 -14.73 -22.28 14.09
CA ILE A 239 -15.90 -21.82 14.83
C ILE A 239 -16.86 -22.98 15.12
N ASN A 240 -17.05 -23.91 14.16
CA ASN A 240 -17.86 -25.11 14.37
C ASN A 240 -17.18 -26.10 15.33
N ASN A 241 -15.86 -26.26 15.28
CA ASN A 241 -15.13 -27.10 16.25
C ASN A 241 -15.16 -26.52 17.68
N LYS A 242 -15.08 -25.19 17.85
CA LYS A 242 -15.27 -24.55 19.17
C LYS A 242 -16.70 -24.66 19.70
N ARG A 243 -17.72 -24.70 18.85
CA ARG A 243 -19.11 -25.00 19.27
C ARG A 243 -19.30 -26.44 19.71
N SER A 244 -18.56 -27.39 19.12
CA SER A 244 -18.57 -28.80 19.55
C SER A 244 -17.93 -28.98 20.95
N GLN A 245 -16.83 -28.28 21.23
CA GLN A 245 -16.18 -28.34 22.55
C GLN A 245 -17.05 -27.79 23.70
N ASN A 246 -17.82 -26.72 23.47
CA ASN A 246 -18.75 -26.18 24.47
C ASN A 246 -19.93 -27.11 24.80
N ASN A 247 -20.28 -28.06 23.92
CA ASN A 247 -21.31 -29.06 24.21
C ASN A 247 -20.76 -30.23 25.04
N THR A 248 -19.49 -30.59 24.90
CA THR A 248 -18.82 -31.57 25.77
C THR A 248 -18.67 -31.06 27.21
N ASP A 249 -18.35 -29.78 27.42
CA ASP A 249 -18.23 -29.23 28.78
C ASP A 249 -19.58 -29.11 29.50
N ARG A 250 -20.68 -28.90 28.76
CA ARG A 250 -22.04 -28.95 29.33
C ARG A 250 -22.53 -30.38 29.63
N LEU A 251 -22.00 -31.39 28.95
CA LEU A 251 -22.32 -32.80 29.22
C LEU A 251 -21.54 -33.35 30.42
N LEU A 252 -20.32 -32.85 30.68
CA LEU A 252 -19.54 -33.23 31.86
C LEU A 252 -20.10 -32.62 33.16
N TYR A 253 -20.73 -31.44 33.11
CA TYR A 253 -21.40 -30.85 34.27
C TYR A 253 -22.76 -31.46 34.61
N LYS A 254 -23.37 -32.27 33.73
CA LYS A 254 -24.69 -32.88 33.96
C LYS A 254 -24.64 -34.30 34.52
N ASN A 255 -23.46 -34.94 34.53
CA ASN A 255 -23.24 -36.29 35.09
C ASN A 255 -22.49 -36.29 36.43
N GLY A 256 -22.39 -35.12 37.09
CA GLY A 256 -21.75 -34.94 38.39
C GLY A 256 -22.72 -34.54 39.49
N LYS A 257 -23.85 -35.24 39.64
CA LYS A 257 -24.67 -35.31 40.86
C LYS A 257 -25.32 -36.67 40.98
#